data_AF-A0A3C2C5U4-F1
#
_entry.id   AF-A0A3C2C5U4-F1
#
_cell.length_a   1.000
_cell.length_b   1.000
_cell.length_c   1.000
_cell.angle_alpha   90.00
_cell.angle_beta   90.00
_cell.angle_gamma   90.00
#
_symmetry.space_group_name_H-M   'P 1'
#
loop_
_entity.id
_entity.type
_entity.pdbx_description
1 polymer ?
#
loop_
_entity_poly.entity_id
_entity_poly.type
_entity_poly.pdbx_seq_one_letter_code
_entity_poly.pdbx_strand_id
1 'polypeptide(L)'
;MLKNLIYSDFQNTVSEVLVCNRSVLDVLSQTQEANAKLTRAVIKTVTGCGCLKIQTGKKEVPSDISLSELKHFLDSHLIGEMCEGCRETVEAAVG
;
A
#
# COMPACT_ATOMS: atom_id res chain seq x y z
N MET A 1 -3.71 -19.92 -30.39
CA MET A 1 -2.47 -19.37 -30.99
C MET A 1 -2.60 -17.90 -31.38
N LEU A 2 -3.58 -17.51 -32.21
CA LEU A 2 -3.69 -16.13 -32.73
C LEU A 2 -3.75 -15.03 -31.65
N LYS A 3 -4.48 -15.27 -30.54
CA LYS A 3 -4.56 -14.31 -29.41
C LYS A 3 -3.20 -14.06 -28.74
N ASN A 4 -2.37 -15.10 -28.59
CA ASN A 4 -1.07 -14.96 -27.93
C ASN A 4 -0.08 -14.14 -28.78
N LEU A 5 -0.18 -14.24 -30.11
CA LEU A 5 0.63 -13.45 -31.03
C LEU A 5 0.24 -11.96 -30.96
N ILE A 6 -1.06 -11.66 -30.92
CA ILE A 6 -1.56 -10.29 -30.79
C ILE A 6 -1.14 -9.68 -29.44
N TYR A 7 -1.21 -10.45 -28.35
CA TYR A 7 -0.75 -9.98 -27.04
C TYR A 7 0.77 -9.78 -26.99
N SER A 8 1.57 -10.65 -27.62
CA SER A 8 3.03 -10.46 -27.66
C SER A 8 3.42 -9.23 -28.46
N ASP A 9 2.79 -9.00 -29.61
CA ASP A 9 3.11 -7.86 -30.48
C ASP A 9 2.72 -6.53 -29.83
N PHE A 10 1.59 -6.51 -29.10
CA PHE A 10 1.19 -5.37 -28.29
C PHE A 10 2.20 -5.10 -27.16
N GLN A 11 2.59 -6.12 -26.40
CA GLN A 11 3.57 -5.96 -25.31
C GLN A 11 4.95 -5.55 -25.83
N ASN A 12 5.36 -6.05 -27.00
CA ASN A 12 6.60 -5.65 -27.67
C ASN A 12 6.55 -4.18 -28.09
N THR A 13 5.45 -3.75 -28.73
CA THR A 13 5.25 -2.35 -29.13
C THR A 13 5.25 -1.43 -27.91
N VAL A 14 4.54 -1.81 -26.84
CA VAL A 14 4.52 -1.07 -25.57
C VAL A 14 5.94 -0.97 -24.97
N SER A 15 6.72 -2.06 -25.00
CA SER A 15 8.10 -2.08 -24.52
C SER A 15 9.04 -1.20 -25.36
N GLU A 16 8.82 -1.11 -26.67
CA GLU A 16 9.60 -0.26 -27.58
C GLU A 16 9.34 1.24 -27.35
N VAL A 17 8.10 1.62 -26.99
CA VAL A 17 7.71 3.01 -26.73
C VAL A 17 7.75 3.41 -25.26
N LEU A 18 7.99 2.46 -24.34
CA LEU A 18 8.24 2.75 -22.93
C LEU A 18 9.63 3.40 -22.78
N VAL A 19 9.62 4.73 -22.71
CA VAL A 19 10.82 5.55 -22.50
C VAL A 19 11.14 5.71 -21.00
N CYS A 20 10.21 5.37 -20.11
CA CYS A 20 10.32 5.64 -18.68
C CYS A 20 11.14 4.58 -17.93
N ASN A 21 11.93 5.03 -16.95
CA ASN A 21 12.64 4.25 -15.93
C ASN A 21 13.54 3.12 -16.45
N ARG A 22 14.37 3.40 -17.46
CA ARG A 22 15.32 2.42 -18.00
C ARG A 22 16.48 2.14 -17.06
N SER A 23 16.85 3.10 -16.22
CA SER A 23 17.85 2.89 -15.18
C SER A 23 17.21 2.32 -13.93
N VAL A 24 17.89 1.36 -13.29
CA VAL A 24 17.54 0.94 -11.93
C VAL A 24 17.51 2.13 -10.98
N LEU A 25 18.32 3.16 -11.20
CA LEU A 25 18.33 4.38 -10.40
C LEU A 25 17.04 5.20 -10.57
N ASP A 26 16.49 5.24 -11.79
CA ASP A 26 15.23 5.93 -12.07
C ASP A 26 14.07 5.22 -11.35
N VAL A 27 14.01 3.89 -11.47
CA VAL A 27 13.01 3.05 -10.78
C VAL A 27 13.10 3.25 -9.26
N LEU A 28 14.32 3.23 -8.70
CA LEU A 28 14.54 3.44 -7.27
C LEU A 28 14.07 4.84 -6.83
N SER A 29 14.40 5.88 -7.61
CA SER A 29 13.98 7.25 -7.32
C SER A 29 12.47 7.41 -7.36
N GLN A 30 11.79 6.84 -8.36
CA GLN A 30 10.35 6.89 -8.49
C GLN A 30 9.65 6.10 -7.37
N THR A 31 10.19 4.95 -7.00
CA THR A 31 9.69 4.14 -5.88
C THR A 31 9.76 4.91 -4.58
N GLN A 32 10.86 5.63 -4.34
CA GLN A 32 11.02 6.48 -3.15
C GLN A 32 9.99 7.61 -3.13
N GLU A 33 9.74 8.26 -4.28
CA GLU A 33 8.74 9.33 -4.37
C GLU A 33 7.32 8.80 -4.11
N ALA A 34 6.95 7.67 -4.71
CA ALA A 34 5.66 7.02 -4.50
C ALA A 34 5.45 6.67 -3.02
N ASN A 35 6.44 6.03 -2.39
CA ASN A 35 6.41 5.71 -0.96
C ASN A 35 6.25 6.96 -0.08
N ALA A 36 6.91 8.07 -0.44
CA ALA A 36 6.78 9.33 0.29
C ALA A 36 5.37 9.93 0.15
N LYS A 37 4.74 9.83 -1.02
CA LYS A 37 3.34 10.26 -1.24
C LYS A 37 2.37 9.42 -0.40
N LEU A 38 2.49 8.11 -0.46
CA LEU A 38 1.66 7.17 0.30
C LEU A 38 1.79 7.41 1.82
N THR A 39 3.04 7.51 2.31
CA THR A 39 3.32 7.78 3.73
C THR A 39 2.65 9.06 4.19
N ARG A 40 2.72 10.14 3.39
CA ARG A 40 2.06 11.41 3.72
C ARG A 40 0.54 11.30 3.73
N ALA A 41 -0.06 10.57 2.79
CA ALA A 41 -1.49 10.35 2.75
C ALA A 41 -1.98 9.66 4.05
N VAL A 42 -1.33 8.55 4.42
CA VAL A 42 -1.64 7.80 5.64
C VAL A 42 -1.46 8.65 6.90
N ILE A 43 -0.35 9.41 7.00
CA ILE A 43 -0.12 10.31 8.13
C ILE A 43 -1.24 11.35 8.23
N LYS A 44 -1.69 11.94 7.12
CA LYS A 44 -2.78 12.92 7.12
C LYS A 44 -4.13 12.31 7.50
N THR A 45 -4.38 11.05 7.14
CA THR A 45 -5.58 10.33 7.58
C THR A 45 -5.69 10.30 9.10
N VAL A 46 -4.56 10.09 9.79
CA VAL A 46 -4.51 9.98 11.26
C VAL A 46 -4.38 11.35 11.95
N THR A 47 -3.48 12.20 11.47
CA THR A 47 -3.11 13.46 12.15
C THR A 47 -3.95 14.66 11.74
N GLY A 48 -4.47 14.67 10.51
CA GLY A 48 -5.24 15.79 9.96
C GLY A 48 -6.74 15.52 9.98
N CYS A 49 -7.17 14.43 9.37
CA CYS A 49 -8.59 14.05 9.34
C CYS A 49 -9.05 13.41 10.65
N GLY A 50 -8.26 12.47 11.18
CA GLY A 50 -8.57 11.77 12.42
C GLY A 50 -9.65 10.68 12.30
N CYS A 51 -10.05 10.30 11.08
CA CYS A 51 -10.99 9.19 10.85
C CYS A 51 -10.39 7.83 11.24
N LEU A 52 -9.07 7.70 11.19
CA LEU A 52 -8.31 6.61 11.79
C LEU A 52 -7.46 7.13 12.95
N LYS A 53 -7.29 6.29 13.96
CA LYS A 53 -6.36 6.50 15.07
C LYS A 53 -5.39 5.33 15.15
N ILE A 54 -4.14 5.63 15.48
CA ILE A 54 -3.13 4.60 15.76
C ILE A 54 -2.99 4.49 17.28
N GLN A 55 -3.40 3.34 17.82
CA GLN A 55 -3.18 3.00 19.23
C GLN A 55 -2.16 1.87 19.31
N THR A 56 -0.96 2.20 19.79
CA THR A 56 0.13 1.24 19.95
C THR A 56 0.36 0.93 21.42
N GLY A 57 0.77 -0.30 21.70
CA GLY A 57 1.09 -0.75 23.05
C GLY A 57 1.46 -2.22 23.05
N LYS A 58 2.28 -2.63 24.03
CA LYS A 58 2.54 -4.07 24.23
C LYS A 58 1.24 -4.72 24.66
N LYS A 59 0.73 -5.66 23.85
CA LYS A 59 -0.44 -6.47 24.21
C LYS A 59 -0.02 -7.46 25.30
N GLU A 60 -0.78 -7.49 26.39
CA GLU A 60 -0.67 -8.55 27.37
C GLU A 60 -1.36 -9.78 26.79
N VAL A 61 -0.55 -10.69 26.27
CA VAL A 61 -0.99 -12.01 25.80
C VAL A 61 -0.88 -12.96 26.99
N PRO A 62 -1.99 -13.59 27.42
CA PRO A 62 -1.94 -14.54 28.52
C PRO A 62 -1.03 -15.73 28.17
N SER A 63 -0.33 -16.26 29.17
CA SER A 63 0.62 -17.37 28.98
C SER A 63 -0.05 -18.72 28.70
N ASP A 64 -1.37 -18.81 28.87
CA ASP A 64 -2.17 -20.02 28.83
C ASP A 64 -3.07 -20.13 27.58
N ILE A 65 -2.79 -19.36 26.53
CA ILE A 65 -3.56 -19.43 25.28
C ILE A 65 -2.94 -20.37 24.24
N SER A 66 -3.81 -20.99 23.44
CA SER A 66 -3.41 -21.73 22.25
C SER A 66 -2.97 -20.80 21.11
N LEU A 67 -2.18 -21.34 20.18
CA LEU A 67 -1.76 -20.60 18.99
C LEU A 67 -2.96 -20.10 18.14
N SER A 68 -4.05 -20.85 18.13
CA SER A 68 -5.31 -20.47 17.47
C SER A 68 -6.01 -19.28 18.12
N GLU A 69 -5.80 -19.05 19.42
CA GLU A 69 -6.40 -17.95 20.18
C GLU A 69 -5.56 -16.67 20.09
N LEU A 70 -4.26 -16.78 19.77
CA LEU A 70 -3.35 -15.65 19.63
C LEU A 70 -3.85 -14.59 18.63
N LYS A 71 -4.51 -15.01 17.56
CA LYS A 71 -5.11 -14.11 16.54
C LYS A 71 -6.09 -13.09 17.13
N HIS A 72 -6.72 -13.39 18.27
CA HIS A 72 -7.66 -12.49 18.94
C HIS A 72 -6.95 -11.38 19.72
N PHE A 73 -5.65 -11.52 19.98
CA PHE A 73 -4.83 -10.53 20.68
C PHE A 73 -3.98 -9.68 19.72
N LEU A 74 -3.87 -10.10 18.47
CA LEU A 74 -3.20 -9.37 17.38
C LEU A 74 -4.22 -8.43 16.72
N ASP A 75 -4.30 -7.18 17.19
CA ASP A 75 -5.06 -6.14 16.47
C ASP A 75 -4.18 -5.45 15.43
N SER A 76 -4.81 -4.64 14.56
CA SER A 76 -4.12 -3.88 13.52
C SER A 76 -3.46 -2.59 14.02
N HIS A 77 -3.55 -2.29 15.33
CA HIS A 77 -3.27 -1.01 15.98
C HIS A 77 -4.09 0.17 15.44
N LEU A 78 -5.11 -0.09 14.61
CA LEU A 78 -5.96 0.92 14.02
C LEU A 78 -7.32 0.94 14.70
N ILE A 79 -7.78 2.14 15.04
CA ILE A 79 -9.11 2.39 15.61
C ILE A 79 -9.87 3.33 14.69
N GLY A 80 -11.11 2.94 14.39
CA GLY A 80 -11.99 3.66 13.47
C GLY A 80 -11.95 3.10 12.05
N GLU A 81 -12.57 3.82 11.14
CA GLU A 81 -12.64 3.46 9.73
C GLU A 81 -12.27 4.67 8.86
N MET A 82 -11.57 4.39 7.77
CA MET A 82 -11.18 5.43 6.83
C MET A 82 -12.41 5.96 6.09
N CYS A 83 -12.64 7.27 6.16
CA CYS A 83 -13.69 7.94 5.39
C CYS A 83 -13.38 7.91 3.88
N GLU A 84 -14.41 8.12 3.07
CA GLU A 84 -14.32 8.08 1.60
C GLU A 84 -13.19 8.97 1.05
N GLY A 85 -13.13 10.25 1.45
CA GLY A 85 -12.09 11.16 0.94
C GLY A 85 -10.66 10.77 1.35
N CYS A 86 -10.46 10.21 2.55
CA CYS A 86 -9.15 9.69 2.93
C CYS A 86 -8.80 8.42 2.15
N ARG A 87 -9.80 7.57 1.88
CA ARG A 87 -9.63 6.34 1.10
C ARG A 87 -9.20 6.66 -0.32
N GLU A 88 -9.91 7.55 -1.01
CA GLU A 88 -9.54 8.02 -2.34
C GLU A 88 -8.13 8.61 -2.38
N THR A 89 -7.77 9.42 -1.37
CA THR A 89 -6.43 10.02 -1.28
C THR A 89 -5.33 8.97 -1.13
N VAL A 90 -5.56 7.93 -0.31
CA VAL A 90 -4.60 6.84 -0.11
C VAL A 90 -4.51 5.96 -1.36
N GLU A 91 -5.63 5.59 -1.96
CA GLU A 91 -5.68 4.78 -3.19
C GLU A 91 -4.96 5.49 -4.34
N ALA A 92 -5.21 6.78 -4.55
CA ALA A 92 -4.51 7.57 -5.57
C ALA A 92 -3.00 7.68 -5.33
N ALA A 93 -2.53 7.54 -4.08
CA ALA A 93 -1.11 7.57 -3.75
C ALA A 93 -0.41 6.21 -3.95
N VAL A 94 -1.15 5.10 -3.94
CA VAL A 94 -0.64 3.76 -4.27
C VAL A 94 -0.43 3.61 -5.77
N GLY A 95 -1.33 4.21 -6.57
CA GLY A 95 -1.32 4.14 -8.04
C GLY A 95 -2.42 3.23 -8.56
#